data_AF-A0A963BQP7-F1
#
_entry.id   AF-A0A963BQP7-F1
#
_cell.length_a   1.000
_cell.length_b   1.000
_cell.length_c   1.000
_cell.angle_alpha   90.00
_cell.angle_beta   90.00
_cell.angle_gamma   90.00
#
_symmetry.space_group_name_H-M   'P 1'
#
loop_
_entity.id
_entity.type
_entity.pdbx_description
1 polymer ?
#
loop_
_entity_poly.entity_id
_entity_poly.type
_entity_poly.pdbx_seq_one_letter_code
_entity_poly.pdbx_strand_id
1 'polypeptide(L)'
;SGDAPMRGVMLERLRTHWREIAGAEKIESVALHYFGGKIKVEARIPLDTMSNLGQAQRFAREMAETAYKDEHVSEVKVLFY
;
A
#
# COMPACT_ATOMS: atom_id res chain seq x y z
N SER A 1 15.66 -3.86 18.82
CA SER A 1 14.45 -3.00 18.85
C SER A 1 14.77 -1.69 18.15
N GLY A 2 14.78 -1.69 16.80
CA GLY A 2 15.19 -0.53 15.99
C GLY A 2 14.23 -0.16 14.85
N ASP A 3 13.25 -1.01 14.53
CA ASP A 3 12.42 -0.83 13.31
C ASP A 3 11.19 0.05 13.50
N ALA A 4 10.70 0.25 14.73
CA ALA A 4 9.43 0.94 14.97
C ALA A 4 9.41 2.40 14.47
N PRO A 5 10.46 3.22 14.66
CA PRO A 5 10.48 4.58 14.12
C PRO A 5 10.47 4.61 12.58
N MET A 6 11.22 3.72 11.93
CA MET A 6 11.28 3.64 10.47
C MET A 6 9.98 3.10 9.86
N ARG A 7 9.32 2.18 10.57
CA ARG A 7 8.00 1.68 10.22
C ARG A 7 6.95 2.79 10.20
N GLY A 8 6.89 3.61 11.24
CA GLY A 8 5.93 4.72 11.35
C GLY A 8 6.10 5.72 10.22
N VAL A 9 7.33 6.14 9.94
CA VAL A 9 7.65 7.07 8.84
C VAL A 9 7.23 6.49 7.50
N MET A 10 7.53 5.22 7.22
CA MET A 10 7.16 4.61 5.95
C MET A 10 5.64 4.50 5.78
N LEU A 11 4.91 4.15 6.85
CA LEU A 11 3.44 4.12 6.80
C LEU A 11 2.85 5.49 6.47
N GLU A 12 3.36 6.57 7.07
CA GLU A 12 2.89 7.93 6.81
C GLU A 12 3.17 8.38 5.37
N ARG A 13 4.33 8.00 4.82
CA ARG A 13 4.64 8.25 3.40
C ARG A 13 3.68 7.51 2.48
N LEU A 14 3.43 6.22 2.71
CA LEU A 14 2.45 5.45 1.92
C LEU A 14 1.05 6.05 2.01
N ARG A 15 0.60 6.44 3.21
CA ARG A 15 -0.67 7.15 3.41
C ARG A 15 -0.73 8.44 2.62
N THR A 16 0.36 9.20 2.57
CA THR A 16 0.46 10.44 1.78
C THR A 16 0.34 10.15 0.28
N HIS A 17 1.00 9.10 -0.22
CA HIS A 17 0.90 8.69 -1.62
C HIS A 17 -0.50 8.22 -2.02
N TRP A 18 -1.23 7.58 -1.11
CA TRP A 18 -2.55 7.00 -1.37
C TRP A 18 -3.73 7.91 -1.01
N ARG A 19 -3.47 9.07 -0.40
CA ARG A 19 -4.52 9.96 0.14
C ARG A 19 -5.59 10.36 -0.89
N GLU A 20 -5.21 10.52 -2.15
CA GLU A 20 -6.10 10.96 -3.22
C GLU A 20 -6.76 9.78 -3.98
N ILE A 21 -6.47 8.53 -3.60
CA ILE A 21 -7.03 7.33 -4.25
C ILE A 21 -8.34 6.96 -3.55
N ALA A 22 -9.45 7.00 -4.29
CA ALA A 22 -10.75 6.63 -3.78
C ALA A 22 -10.76 5.17 -3.28
N GLY A 23 -11.17 4.95 -2.03
CA GLY A 23 -11.21 3.64 -1.39
C GLY A 23 -9.96 3.30 -0.59
N ALA A 24 -8.87 4.08 -0.69
CA ALA A 24 -7.65 3.83 0.09
C ALA A 24 -7.86 4.04 1.60
N GLU A 25 -8.87 4.83 1.99
CA GLU A 25 -9.28 4.99 3.38
C GLU A 25 -9.87 3.72 4.00
N LYS A 26 -10.21 2.72 3.17
CA LYS A 26 -10.74 1.41 3.61
C LYS A 26 -9.64 0.36 3.82
N ILE A 27 -8.37 0.71 3.61
CA ILE A 27 -7.25 -0.20 3.90
C ILE A 27 -7.19 -0.46 5.40
N GLU A 28 -7.41 -1.72 5.79
CA GLU A 28 -7.41 -2.12 7.20
C GLU A 28 -6.00 -2.32 7.74
N SER A 29 -5.08 -2.80 6.91
CA SER A 29 -3.71 -3.07 7.35
C SER A 29 -2.70 -2.98 6.22
N VAL A 30 -1.48 -2.61 6.62
CA VAL A 30 -0.31 -2.53 5.75
C VAL A 30 0.85 -3.27 6.40
N ALA A 31 1.30 -4.34 5.74
CA ALA A 31 2.51 -5.06 6.08
C ALA A 31 3.69 -4.52 5.26
N LEU A 32 4.82 -4.34 5.92
CA LEU A 32 6.07 -3.88 5.32
C LEU A 32 7.11 -4.99 5.48
N HIS A 33 7.63 -5.49 4.37
CA HIS A 33 8.68 -6.50 4.34
C HIS A 33 9.98 -5.86 3.86
N TYR A 34 10.95 -5.73 4.75
CA TYR A 34 12.24 -5.13 4.47
C TYR A 34 13.20 -6.17 3.91
N PHE A 35 13.70 -5.95 2.71
CA PHE A 35 14.66 -6.83 2.05
C PHE A 35 15.71 -6.01 1.30
N GLY A 36 16.98 -6.13 1.71
CA GLY A 36 18.10 -5.46 1.02
C GLY A 36 17.98 -3.93 0.92
N GLY A 37 17.42 -3.27 1.95
CA GLY A 37 17.17 -1.82 1.95
C GLY A 37 15.97 -1.38 1.11
N LYS A 38 15.26 -2.32 0.49
CA LYS A 38 13.98 -2.08 -0.19
C LYS A 38 12.82 -2.63 0.63
N ILE A 39 11.61 -2.16 0.30
CA ILE A 39 10.38 -2.44 1.01
C ILE A 39 9.39 -3.04 0.02
N LYS A 40 8.87 -4.22 0.37
CA LYS A 40 7.67 -4.78 -0.24
C LYS A 40 6.48 -4.44 0.65
N VAL A 41 5.42 -3.97 0.03
CA VAL A 41 4.21 -3.49 0.70
C VAL A 41 3.05 -4.42 0.38
N GLU A 42 2.36 -4.90 1.41
CA GLU A 42 1.07 -5.58 1.26
C GLU A 42 -0.02 -4.77 1.95
N ALA A 43 -0.98 -4.27 1.17
CA ALA A 43 -2.15 -3.56 1.66
C ALA A 43 -3.38 -4.47 1.61
N ARG A 44 -4.11 -4.58 2.73
CA ARG A 44 -5.33 -5.38 2.83
C ARG A 44 -6.55 -4.48 2.80
N ILE A 45 -7.51 -4.80 1.94
CA ILE A 45 -8.75 -4.05 1.77
C ILE A 45 -9.94 -5.01 1.62
N PRO A 46 -11.10 -4.72 2.24
CA PRO A 46 -12.31 -5.54 2.05
C PRO A 46 -12.69 -5.67 0.57
N LEU A 47 -13.06 -6.87 0.14
CA LEU A 47 -13.53 -7.09 -1.23
C LEU A 47 -14.80 -6.28 -1.55
N ASP A 48 -15.66 -6.05 -0.56
CA ASP A 48 -16.90 -5.27 -0.70
C ASP A 48 -16.68 -3.79 -1.03
N THR A 49 -15.44 -3.30 -0.91
CA THR A 49 -15.05 -1.95 -1.34
C THR A 49 -14.95 -1.85 -2.88
N MET A 50 -14.86 -2.99 -3.57
CA MET A 50 -14.76 -3.07 -5.04
C MET A 50 -16.06 -3.61 -5.63
N SER A 51 -16.65 -2.85 -6.56
CA SER A 51 -17.87 -3.21 -7.28
C SER A 51 -17.65 -4.30 -8.33
N ASN A 52 -16.42 -4.42 -8.87
CA ASN A 52 -16.06 -5.45 -9.85
C ASN A 52 -14.54 -5.63 -9.96
N LEU A 53 -14.14 -6.72 -10.63
CA LEU A 53 -12.73 -7.04 -10.88
C LEU A 53 -11.97 -5.93 -11.60
N GLY A 54 -12.59 -5.24 -12.56
CA GLY A 54 -11.94 -4.16 -13.30
C GLY A 54 -11.63 -2.95 -12.41
N GLN A 55 -12.50 -2.62 -11.46
CA GLN A 55 -12.23 -1.60 -10.46
C GLN A 55 -11.10 -2.05 -9.51
N ALA A 56 -11.13 -3.29 -9.02
CA ALA A 56 -10.08 -3.83 -8.15
C ALA A 56 -8.70 -3.77 -8.83
N GLN A 57 -8.61 -4.11 -10.11
CA GLN A 57 -7.37 -4.01 -10.89
C GLN A 57 -6.88 -2.56 -11.05
N ARG A 58 -7.78 -1.61 -11.36
CA ARG A 58 -7.42 -0.19 -11.44
C ARG A 58 -6.94 0.36 -10.10
N PHE A 59 -7.68 0.05 -9.03
CA PHE A 59 -7.30 0.43 -7.67
C PHE A 59 -5.91 -0.11 -7.31
N ALA A 60 -5.66 -1.41 -7.50
CA ALA A 60 -4.36 -2.02 -7.20
C ALA A 60 -3.22 -1.40 -8.02
N ARG A 61 -3.48 -1.06 -9.28
CA ARG A 61 -2.51 -0.39 -10.15
C ARG A 61 -2.21 1.04 -9.66
N GLU A 62 -3.21 1.84 -9.36
CA GLU A 62 -3.05 3.21 -8.87
C GLU A 62 -2.30 3.24 -7.53
N MET A 63 -2.63 2.31 -6.63
CA MET A 63 -1.92 2.10 -5.36
C MET A 63 -0.43 1.81 -5.56
N ALA A 64 -0.11 0.94 -6.53
CA ALA A 64 1.28 0.61 -6.84
C ALA A 64 2.03 1.79 -7.49
N GLU A 65 1.45 2.42 -8.52
CA GLU A 65 2.07 3.51 -9.27
C GLU A 65 2.37 4.74 -8.39
N THR A 66 1.50 5.04 -7.42
CA THR A 66 1.72 6.14 -6.48
C THR A 66 2.78 5.80 -5.43
N ALA A 67 2.80 4.58 -4.90
CA ALA A 67 3.78 4.14 -3.92
C ALA A 67 5.19 3.95 -4.50
N TYR A 68 5.31 3.58 -5.79
CA TYR A 68 6.61 3.51 -6.48
C TYR A 68 7.31 4.88 -6.65
N LYS A 69 6.64 5.99 -6.29
CA LYS A 69 7.28 7.30 -6.19
C LYS A 69 8.20 7.43 -4.97
N ASP A 70 8.07 6.55 -3.97
CA ASP A 70 9.05 6.43 -2.88
C ASP A 70 10.16 5.46 -3.31
N GLU A 71 11.40 5.94 -3.30
CA GLU A 71 12.59 5.20 -3.74
C GLU A 71 12.83 3.89 -2.96
N HIS A 72 12.27 3.74 -1.76
CA HIS A 72 12.43 2.55 -0.94
C HIS A 72 11.45 1.43 -1.33
N VAL A 73 10.37 1.74 -2.05
CA VAL A 73 9.34 0.76 -2.41
C VAL A 73 9.74 0.01 -3.68
N SER A 74 9.85 -1.31 -3.57
CA SER A 74 10.20 -2.20 -4.70
C SER A 74 9.03 -3.03 -5.22
N GLU A 75 7.99 -3.24 -4.40
CA GLU A 75 6.84 -4.07 -4.76
C GLU A 75 5.63 -3.65 -3.94
N VAL A 76 4.45 -3.60 -4.57
CA VAL A 76 3.17 -3.34 -3.89
C VAL A 76 2.17 -4.41 -4.30
N LYS A 77 1.56 -5.07 -3.31
CA LYS A 77 0.43 -5.98 -3.49
C LYS A 77 -0.79 -5.45 -2.77
N VAL A 78 -1.92 -5.50 -3.45
CA VAL A 78 -3.22 -5.25 -2.83
C VAL A 78 -3.95 -6.58 -2.70
N LEU A 79 -4.30 -6.94 -1.46
CA LEU A 79 -5.00 -8.16 -1.11
C LEU A 79 -6.44 -7.82 -0.80
N PHE A 80 -7.34 -8.32 -1.64
CA PHE A 80 -8.79 -8.26 -1.45
C PHE A 80 -9.23 -9.53 -0.71
N TYR A 81 -10.02 -9.39 0.36
CA TYR A 81 -10.50 -10.51 1.17
C TYR A 81 -12.01 -10.45 1.39
#